data_AF-A0A1W2FAG8-F1
#
_entry.id   AF-A0A1W2FAG8-F1
#
_cell.length_a   1.000
_cell.length_b   1.000
_cell.length_c   1.000
_cell.angle_alpha   90.00
_cell.angle_beta   90.00
_cell.angle_gamma   90.00
#
_symmetry.space_group_name_H-M   'P 1'
#
loop_
_entity.id
_entity.type
_entity.pdbx_description
1 polymer ?
#
loop_
_entity_poly.entity_id
_entity_poly.type
_entity_poly.pdbx_seq_one_letter_code
_entity_poly.pdbx_strand_id
1 'polypeptide(L)'
;MSPGERFRVFEAVTEYLTGVGKVLIVLDHLQWADPPTVQLLVHLARAIGSAPVMILVTYRDTEVSPALSDGLASLAREETVSRIRLGTCAAVLDRPLDGVLASMDEALQAGVLSGLDGWWFTHDLVREAARLLMPTARRLALHARTATAMEQRPEAAQRVAEIAHHWLEALPAGDATKAAEWARRAGDAAMAQLAWENAVRLYARALLAAPDMPDVDRASVLISKGIAQLRQMDIHEPIGGMRRLSVLCALVVLAEQFKDRRPPRWHIAGCCRSKILSSAVVPESSPSKARSLAR
;
A
#
# COMPACT_ATOMS: atom_id res chain seq x y z
N MET A 1 -11.10 12.12 36.19
CA MET A 1 -10.45 10.79 36.12
C MET A 1 -8.96 10.98 35.97
N SER A 2 -8.16 10.34 36.82
CA SER A 2 -6.70 10.39 36.70
C SER A 2 -6.21 9.74 35.40
N PRO A 3 -4.99 10.04 34.91
CA PRO A 3 -4.42 9.35 33.75
C PRO A 3 -4.36 7.82 33.92
N GLY A 4 -4.03 7.32 35.11
CA GLY A 4 -3.94 5.88 35.40
C GLY A 4 -5.31 5.18 35.47
N GLU A 5 -6.37 5.87 35.89
CA GLU A 5 -7.74 5.34 35.80
C GLU A 5 -8.23 5.28 34.36
N ARG A 6 -7.94 6.31 33.54
CA ARG A 6 -8.27 6.32 32.10
C ARG A 6 -7.65 5.15 31.36
N PHE A 7 -6.36 4.94 31.55
CA PHE A 7 -5.64 3.85 30.91
C PHE A 7 -6.25 2.49 31.27
N ARG A 8 -6.55 2.25 32.55
CA ARG A 8 -7.19 1.01 32.99
C ARG A 8 -8.57 0.79 32.35
N VAL A 9 -9.37 1.84 32.22
CA VAL A 9 -10.67 1.75 31.53
C VAL A 9 -10.47 1.40 30.05
N PHE A 10 -9.50 2.02 29.38
CA PHE A 10 -9.24 1.77 27.96
C PHE A 10 -8.79 0.33 27.71
N GLU A 11 -7.85 -0.17 28.51
CA GLU A 11 -7.40 -1.57 28.46
C GLU A 11 -8.56 -2.54 28.71
N ALA A 12 -9.38 -2.27 29.73
CA ALA A 12 -10.53 -3.12 30.05
C ALA A 12 -11.57 -3.16 28.91
N VAL A 13 -11.82 -2.04 28.24
CA VAL A 13 -12.70 -1.99 27.06
C VAL A 13 -12.10 -2.78 25.90
N THR A 14 -10.80 -2.62 25.63
CA THR A 14 -10.11 -3.39 24.58
C THR A 14 -10.17 -4.89 24.84
N GLU A 15 -9.83 -5.32 26.06
CA GLU A 15 -9.86 -6.74 26.46
C GLU A 15 -11.28 -7.32 26.35
N TYR A 16 -12.28 -6.57 26.80
CA TYR A 16 -13.67 -6.96 26.66
C TYR A 16 -14.06 -7.15 25.19
N LEU A 17 -13.83 -6.15 24.33
CA LEU A 17 -14.22 -6.19 22.93
C LEU A 17 -13.52 -7.30 22.15
N THR A 18 -12.23 -7.51 22.41
CA THR A 18 -11.45 -8.57 21.75
C THR A 18 -11.85 -9.97 22.24
N GLY A 19 -12.33 -10.10 23.48
CA GLY A 19 -12.81 -11.36 24.07
C GLY A 19 -14.21 -11.80 23.62
N VAL A 20 -15.05 -10.88 23.15
CA VAL A 20 -16.43 -11.19 22.68
C VAL A 20 -16.44 -11.92 21.33
N GLY A 21 -15.34 -11.87 20.58
CA GLY A 21 -15.23 -12.50 19.26
C GLY A 21 -15.64 -11.54 18.13
N LYS A 22 -16.36 -12.03 17.12
CA LYS A 22 -16.75 -11.23 15.95
C LYS A 22 -17.80 -10.18 16.31
N VAL A 23 -17.38 -8.92 16.38
CA VAL A 23 -18.28 -7.81 16.74
C VAL A 23 -18.07 -6.59 15.84
N LEU A 24 -19.18 -5.94 15.50
CA LEU A 24 -19.21 -4.65 14.80
C LEU A 24 -19.79 -3.60 15.74
N ILE A 25 -19.02 -2.55 16.00
CA ILE A 25 -19.42 -1.39 16.80
C ILE A 25 -19.64 -0.23 15.83
N VAL A 26 -20.79 0.42 15.93
CA VAL A 26 -21.10 1.59 15.13
C VAL A 26 -21.27 2.78 16.05
N LEU A 27 -20.51 3.85 15.77
CA LEU A 27 -20.53 5.09 16.54
C LEU A 27 -20.97 6.24 15.63
N ASP A 28 -22.20 6.72 15.83
CA ASP A 28 -22.66 7.92 15.14
C ASP A 28 -22.24 9.20 15.87
N HIS A 29 -22.21 10.28 15.11
CA HIS A 29 -22.11 11.65 15.58
C HIS A 29 -20.83 11.92 16.38
N LEU A 30 -19.69 11.37 15.93
CA LEU A 30 -18.41 11.57 16.60
C LEU A 30 -18.03 13.06 16.75
N GLN A 31 -18.61 13.96 15.93
CA GLN A 31 -18.47 15.42 16.10
C GLN A 31 -18.86 15.94 17.50
N TRP A 32 -19.77 15.26 18.19
CA TRP A 32 -20.23 15.63 19.53
C TRP A 32 -19.59 14.80 20.64
N ALA A 33 -18.64 13.91 20.30
CA ALA A 33 -17.92 13.10 21.26
C ALA A 33 -16.99 13.98 22.13
N ASP A 34 -16.92 13.65 23.41
CA ASP A 34 -15.98 14.30 24.31
C ASP A 34 -14.53 13.85 24.05
N PRO A 35 -13.51 14.63 24.50
CA PRO A 35 -12.12 14.29 24.23
C PRO A 35 -11.69 12.89 24.71
N PRO A 36 -12.12 12.40 25.90
CA PRO A 36 -11.85 11.02 26.32
C PRO A 36 -12.42 9.95 25.38
N THR A 37 -13.61 10.12 24.81
CA THR A 37 -14.19 9.18 23.84
C THR A 37 -13.36 9.10 22.57
N VAL A 38 -12.92 10.24 22.04
CA VAL A 38 -12.03 10.28 20.87
C VAL A 38 -10.68 9.60 21.18
N GLN A 39 -10.14 9.80 22.39
CA GLN A 39 -8.91 9.13 22.83
C GLN A 39 -9.06 7.61 22.94
N LEU A 40 -10.20 7.13 23.43
CA LEU A 40 -10.52 5.70 23.47
C LEU A 40 -10.56 5.12 22.05
N LEU A 41 -11.18 5.81 21.09
CA LEU A 41 -11.24 5.36 19.70
C LEU A 41 -9.85 5.22 19.08
N VAL A 42 -8.96 6.19 19.32
CA VAL A 42 -7.55 6.12 18.89
C VAL A 42 -6.82 4.95 19.54
N HIS A 43 -7.05 4.72 20.84
CA HIS A 43 -6.46 3.60 21.56
C HIS A 43 -6.92 2.26 20.99
N LEU A 44 -8.23 2.11 20.74
CA LEU A 44 -8.81 0.91 20.14
C LEU A 44 -8.26 0.64 18.74
N ALA A 45 -8.17 1.67 17.88
CA ALA A 45 -7.62 1.50 16.52
C ALA A 45 -6.19 0.94 16.51
N ARG A 46 -5.38 1.32 17.51
CA ARG A 46 -4.01 0.81 17.70
C ARG A 46 -3.96 -0.59 18.29
N ALA A 47 -4.86 -0.89 19.22
CA ALA A 47 -4.80 -2.11 20.02
C ALA A 47 -5.52 -3.31 19.38
N ILE A 48 -6.56 -3.06 18.56
CA ILE A 48 -7.43 -4.12 18.02
C ILE A 48 -6.72 -4.99 16.97
N GLY A 49 -5.68 -4.51 16.30
CA GLY A 49 -4.85 -5.31 15.39
C GLY A 49 -5.67 -6.18 14.42
N SER A 50 -5.41 -7.49 14.40
CA SER A 50 -6.15 -8.50 13.62
C SER A 50 -7.31 -9.15 14.37
N ALA A 51 -7.69 -8.63 15.54
CA ALA A 51 -8.82 -9.14 16.30
C ALA A 51 -10.12 -8.99 15.49
N PRO A 52 -11.12 -9.86 15.72
CA PRO A 52 -12.36 -9.87 14.96
C PRO A 52 -13.33 -8.72 15.33
N VAL A 53 -12.82 -7.53 15.62
CA VAL A 53 -13.58 -6.33 15.99
C VAL A 53 -13.50 -5.32 14.84
N MET A 54 -14.65 -4.87 14.34
CA MET A 54 -14.73 -3.76 13.38
C MET A 54 -15.43 -2.56 14.05
N ILE A 55 -14.82 -1.37 13.97
CA ILE A 55 -15.41 -0.14 14.47
C ILE A 55 -15.69 0.78 13.28
N LEU A 56 -16.97 1.09 13.07
CA LEU A 56 -17.41 2.04 12.07
C LEU A 56 -17.84 3.33 12.74
N VAL A 57 -17.33 4.45 12.24
CA VAL A 57 -17.56 5.76 12.85
C VAL A 57 -17.98 6.76 11.80
N THR A 58 -19.07 7.47 12.06
CA THR A 58 -19.57 8.56 11.22
C THR A 58 -19.40 9.89 11.93
N TYR A 59 -19.05 10.92 11.13
CA TYR A 59 -18.94 12.28 11.64
C TYR A 59 -19.20 13.31 10.53
N ARG A 60 -19.62 14.50 10.93
CA ARG A 60 -19.78 15.66 10.02
C ARG A 60 -18.46 16.40 9.88
N ASP A 61 -17.94 16.52 8.66
CA ASP A 61 -16.68 17.23 8.40
C ASP A 61 -16.78 18.76 8.54
N THR A 62 -18.00 19.29 8.67
CA THR A 62 -18.30 20.70 8.97
C THR A 62 -18.30 21.03 10.47
N GLU A 63 -18.30 20.04 11.36
CA GLU A 63 -18.48 20.22 12.81
C GLU A 63 -17.30 19.64 13.62
N VAL A 64 -16.07 19.84 13.17
CA VAL A 64 -14.89 19.19 13.77
C VAL A 64 -14.32 20.03 14.92
N SER A 65 -14.40 19.53 16.15
CA SER A 65 -13.73 20.11 17.32
C SER A 65 -12.20 19.89 17.29
N PRO A 66 -11.39 20.67 18.03
CA PRO A 66 -9.94 20.45 18.09
C PRO A 66 -9.55 19.04 18.55
N ALA A 67 -10.23 18.52 19.58
CA ALA A 67 -9.98 17.17 20.08
C ALA A 67 -10.31 16.10 19.02
N LEU A 68 -11.40 16.28 18.28
CA LEU A 68 -11.75 15.38 17.18
C LEU A 68 -10.75 15.50 16.02
N SER A 69 -10.32 16.71 15.67
CA SER A 69 -9.29 16.93 14.64
C SER A 69 -8.00 16.17 14.96
N ASP A 70 -7.50 16.30 16.20
CA ASP A 70 -6.29 15.60 16.66
C ASP A 70 -6.48 14.08 16.68
N GLY A 71 -7.66 13.62 17.09
CA GLY A 71 -8.05 12.21 17.04
C GLY A 71 -8.07 11.66 15.61
N LEU A 72 -8.74 12.34 14.68
CA LEU A 72 -8.78 11.97 13.26
C LEU A 72 -7.39 11.96 12.63
N ALA A 73 -6.52 12.90 12.98
CA ALA A 73 -5.13 12.93 12.53
C ALA A 73 -4.28 11.79 13.12
N SER A 74 -4.64 11.29 14.31
CA SER A 74 -4.02 10.12 14.90
C SER A 74 -4.52 8.83 14.24
N LEU A 75 -5.84 8.70 14.05
CA LEU A 75 -6.49 7.57 13.38
C LEU A 75 -6.03 7.41 11.93
N ALA A 76 -5.82 8.52 11.21
CA ALA A 76 -5.38 8.49 9.81
C ALA A 76 -3.97 7.89 9.60
N ARG A 77 -3.20 7.66 10.67
CA ARG A 77 -1.88 7.03 10.61
C ARG A 77 -1.94 5.52 10.85
N GLU A 78 -3.08 5.00 11.30
CA GLU A 78 -3.26 3.59 11.59
C GLU A 78 -3.67 2.85 10.32
N GLU A 79 -2.94 1.79 9.95
CA GLU A 79 -3.18 1.03 8.70
C GLU A 79 -4.55 0.34 8.67
N THR A 80 -5.11 0.05 9.84
CA THR A 80 -6.42 -0.60 10.04
C THR A 80 -7.59 0.37 9.85
N VAL A 81 -7.34 1.68 9.75
CA VAL A 81 -8.38 2.70 9.65
C VAL A 81 -8.59 3.11 8.19
N SER A 82 -9.81 2.90 7.70
CA SER A 82 -10.27 3.46 6.43
C SER A 82 -11.25 4.60 6.68
N ARG A 83 -11.06 5.74 6.00
CA ARG A 83 -11.98 6.88 6.04
C ARG A 83 -12.57 7.14 4.66
N ILE A 84 -13.89 7.04 4.58
CA ILE A 84 -14.66 7.29 3.35
C ILE A 84 -15.39 8.62 3.50
N ARG A 85 -15.10 9.60 2.64
CA ARG A 85 -15.90 10.84 2.55
C ARG A 85 -17.00 10.67 1.51
N LEU A 86 -18.25 10.84 1.92
CA LEU A 86 -19.41 10.71 1.03
C LEU A 86 -19.44 11.75 -0.10
N GLY A 87 -18.94 12.96 0.15
CA GLY A 87 -18.74 13.97 -0.91
C GLY A 87 -17.78 13.51 -2.01
N THR A 88 -16.78 12.67 -1.67
CA THR A 88 -15.91 12.05 -2.68
C THR A 88 -16.65 11.00 -3.49
N CYS A 89 -17.50 10.18 -2.86
CA CYS A 89 -18.34 9.24 -3.58
C CYS A 89 -19.29 9.96 -4.56
N ALA A 90 -19.91 11.05 -4.16
CA ALA A 90 -20.74 11.89 -5.04
C ALA A 90 -19.95 12.43 -6.25
N ALA A 91 -18.79 13.04 -5.99
CA ALA A 91 -17.91 13.55 -7.04
C ALA A 91 -17.37 12.45 -7.97
N VAL A 92 -17.09 11.25 -7.46
CA VAL A 92 -16.62 10.08 -8.23
C VAL A 92 -17.75 9.40 -9.00
N LEU A 93 -19.00 9.54 -8.57
CA LEU A 93 -20.16 8.99 -9.28
C LEU A 93 -20.75 9.94 -10.31
N ASP A 94 -20.43 11.24 -10.23
CA ASP A 94 -21.04 12.34 -10.99
C ASP A 94 -22.52 12.48 -10.63
N ARG A 95 -22.82 12.41 -9.33
CA ARG A 95 -24.18 12.48 -8.81
C ARG A 95 -24.23 13.47 -7.66
N PRO A 96 -25.37 14.18 -7.49
CA PRO A 96 -25.55 15.00 -6.30
C PRO A 96 -25.59 14.12 -5.05
N LEU A 97 -25.19 14.68 -3.91
CA LEU A 97 -25.01 13.93 -2.67
C LEU A 97 -26.31 13.26 -2.20
N ASP A 98 -27.44 13.96 -2.29
CA ASP A 98 -28.78 13.44 -1.99
C ASP A 98 -29.15 12.20 -2.81
N GLY A 99 -28.82 12.19 -4.11
CA GLY A 99 -29.02 11.04 -4.98
C GLY A 99 -28.14 9.84 -4.61
N VAL A 100 -26.94 10.08 -4.09
CA VAL A 100 -26.08 9.01 -3.55
C VAL A 100 -26.68 8.47 -2.26
N LEU A 101 -27.07 9.34 -1.32
CA LEU A 101 -27.71 8.94 -0.06
C LEU A 101 -28.97 8.10 -0.30
N ALA A 102 -29.85 8.54 -1.21
CA ALA A 102 -31.04 7.78 -1.59
C ALA A 102 -30.71 6.39 -2.15
N SER A 103 -29.61 6.24 -2.90
CA SER A 103 -29.17 4.94 -3.41
C SER A 103 -28.60 4.04 -2.30
N MET A 104 -28.01 4.63 -1.25
CA MET A 104 -27.56 3.89 -0.07
C MET A 104 -28.75 3.40 0.76
N ASP A 105 -29.78 4.23 0.92
CA ASP A 105 -31.02 3.86 1.61
C ASP A 105 -31.75 2.72 0.87
N GLU A 106 -31.82 2.77 -0.46
CA GLU A 106 -32.36 1.66 -1.27
C GLU A 106 -31.55 0.38 -1.08
N ALA A 107 -30.21 0.47 -1.07
CA ALA A 107 -29.35 -0.69 -0.84
C ALA A 107 -29.46 -1.26 0.58
N LEU A 108 -29.73 -0.43 1.59
CA LEU A 108 -30.08 -0.86 2.95
C LEU A 108 -31.42 -1.60 2.97
N GLN A 109 -32.45 -1.05 2.35
CA GLN A 109 -33.78 -1.68 2.27
C GLN A 109 -33.74 -3.03 1.52
N ALA A 110 -32.89 -3.13 0.50
CA ALA A 110 -32.68 -4.36 -0.27
C ALA A 110 -31.80 -5.39 0.45
N GLY A 111 -31.23 -5.08 1.62
CA GLY A 111 -30.33 -5.96 2.36
C GLY A 111 -28.96 -6.18 1.68
N VAL A 112 -28.59 -5.30 0.75
CA VAL A 112 -27.26 -5.28 0.11
C VAL A 112 -26.24 -4.64 1.05
N LEU A 113 -26.67 -3.55 1.69
CA LEU A 113 -25.96 -2.89 2.77
C LEU A 113 -26.64 -3.17 4.11
N SER A 114 -25.89 -3.01 5.18
CA SER A 114 -26.40 -3.01 6.55
C SER A 114 -25.76 -1.88 7.33
N GLY A 115 -26.46 -1.50 8.39
CA GLY A 115 -26.00 -0.52 9.37
C GLY A 115 -26.89 0.71 9.48
N LEU A 116 -27.19 1.06 10.72
CA LEU A 116 -27.99 2.24 11.08
C LEU A 116 -27.14 3.51 11.09
N ASP A 117 -25.87 3.38 11.49
CA ASP A 117 -24.97 4.49 11.83
C ASP A 117 -23.68 4.47 10.97
N GLY A 118 -23.78 3.88 9.78
CA GLY A 118 -22.71 3.68 8.81
C GLY A 118 -22.96 2.44 7.97
N TRP A 119 -22.42 2.37 6.75
CA TRP A 119 -22.74 1.30 5.80
C TRP A 119 -21.62 0.29 5.63
N TRP A 120 -21.98 -0.99 5.67
CA TRP A 120 -21.14 -2.09 5.22
C TRP A 120 -21.95 -3.03 4.33
N PHE A 121 -21.26 -3.80 3.48
CA PHE A 121 -21.91 -4.89 2.78
C PHE A 121 -22.30 -5.98 3.78
N THR A 122 -23.55 -6.44 3.73
CA THR A 122 -24.06 -7.48 4.63
C THR A 122 -23.21 -8.75 4.57
N HIS A 123 -22.67 -9.07 3.38
CA HIS A 123 -21.74 -10.18 3.17
C HIS A 123 -20.60 -9.81 2.23
N ASP A 124 -19.43 -10.41 2.45
CA ASP A 124 -18.28 -10.29 1.55
C ASP A 124 -18.60 -10.75 0.12
N LEU A 125 -19.46 -11.76 -0.04
CA LEU A 125 -19.92 -12.21 -1.36
C LEU A 125 -20.75 -11.16 -2.09
N VAL A 126 -21.54 -10.34 -1.37
CA VAL A 126 -22.30 -9.25 -1.98
C VAL A 126 -21.36 -8.15 -2.45
N ARG A 127 -20.33 -7.82 -1.65
CA ARG A 127 -19.27 -6.89 -2.06
C ARG A 127 -18.54 -7.40 -3.31
N GLU A 128 -18.15 -8.68 -3.30
CA GLU A 128 -17.41 -9.28 -4.40
C GLU A 128 -18.28 -9.41 -5.66
N ALA A 129 -19.56 -9.78 -5.52
CA ALA A 129 -20.50 -9.78 -6.62
C ALA A 129 -20.71 -8.37 -7.20
N ALA A 130 -20.89 -7.35 -6.35
CA ALA A 130 -20.99 -5.96 -6.81
C ALA A 130 -19.73 -5.51 -7.58
N ARG A 131 -18.55 -5.96 -7.15
CA ARG A 131 -17.26 -5.69 -7.84
C ARG A 131 -17.15 -6.44 -9.16
N LEU A 132 -17.56 -7.70 -9.21
CA LEU A 132 -17.47 -8.58 -10.38
C LEU A 132 -18.52 -8.25 -11.46
N LEU A 133 -19.72 -7.88 -11.04
CA LEU A 133 -20.82 -7.49 -11.94
C LEU A 133 -20.65 -6.08 -12.50
N MET A 134 -19.72 -5.29 -11.95
CA MET A 134 -19.42 -3.97 -12.48
C MET A 134 -18.77 -4.10 -13.87
N PRO A 135 -19.34 -3.48 -14.91
CA PRO A 135 -18.74 -3.49 -16.24
C PRO A 135 -17.31 -2.98 -16.19
N THR A 136 -16.37 -3.67 -16.84
CA THR A 136 -14.93 -3.36 -16.80
C THR A 136 -14.66 -1.89 -17.08
N ALA A 137 -15.24 -1.32 -18.14
CA ALA A 137 -15.05 0.09 -18.48
C ALA A 137 -15.49 1.04 -17.36
N ARG A 138 -16.61 0.74 -16.69
CA ARG A 138 -17.10 1.54 -15.56
C ARG A 138 -16.18 1.41 -14.35
N ARG A 139 -15.69 0.20 -14.05
CA ARG A 139 -14.76 -0.03 -12.94
C ARG A 139 -13.45 0.74 -13.11
N LEU A 140 -12.84 0.66 -14.30
CA LEU A 140 -11.60 1.39 -14.61
C LEU A 140 -11.80 2.91 -14.51
N ALA A 141 -12.90 3.42 -15.07
CA ALA A 141 -13.23 4.84 -15.00
C ALA A 141 -13.46 5.32 -13.56
N LEU A 142 -14.14 4.53 -12.72
CA LEU A 142 -14.33 4.86 -11.31
C LEU A 142 -13.01 4.88 -10.55
N HIS A 143 -12.11 3.94 -10.79
CA HIS A 143 -10.77 3.96 -10.20
C HIS A 143 -9.97 5.22 -10.58
N ALA A 144 -9.97 5.62 -11.86
CA ALA A 144 -9.31 6.85 -12.30
C ALA A 144 -9.89 8.11 -11.65
N ARG A 145 -11.23 8.17 -11.53
CA ARG A 145 -11.93 9.29 -10.89
C ARG A 145 -11.65 9.35 -9.39
N THR A 146 -11.65 8.21 -8.71
CA THR A 146 -11.28 8.12 -7.29
C THR A 146 -9.85 8.59 -7.07
N ALA A 147 -8.90 8.10 -7.88
CA ALA A 147 -7.51 8.53 -7.78
C ALA A 147 -7.37 10.05 -7.95
N THR A 148 -7.99 10.60 -9.01
CA THR A 148 -7.99 12.05 -9.28
C THR A 148 -8.59 12.86 -8.11
N ALA A 149 -9.72 12.42 -7.57
CA ALA A 149 -10.37 13.10 -6.46
C ALA A 149 -9.54 13.02 -5.16
N MET A 150 -8.75 11.96 -4.98
CA MET A 150 -7.85 11.81 -3.83
C MET A 150 -6.57 12.63 -3.99
N GLU A 151 -6.03 12.76 -5.20
CA GLU A 151 -4.85 13.57 -5.50
C GLU A 151 -5.03 15.05 -5.16
N GLN A 152 -6.23 15.59 -5.38
CA GLN A 152 -6.53 17.02 -5.21
C GLN A 152 -6.66 17.45 -3.74
N ARG A 153 -6.41 16.53 -2.80
CA ARG A 153 -6.71 16.75 -1.39
C ARG A 153 -5.46 17.06 -0.57
N PRO A 154 -5.59 17.88 0.50
CA PRO A 154 -4.48 18.18 1.39
C PRO A 154 -3.83 16.93 2.00
N GLU A 155 -4.62 15.87 2.23
CA GLU A 155 -4.14 14.64 2.86
C GLU A 155 -3.54 13.61 1.87
N ALA A 156 -3.34 13.99 0.59
CA ALA A 156 -2.85 13.06 -0.44
C ALA A 156 -1.48 12.47 -0.10
N ALA A 157 -0.62 13.26 0.55
CA ALA A 157 0.72 12.84 0.97
C ALA A 157 0.70 11.71 2.00
N GLN A 158 -0.37 11.56 2.79
CA GLN A 158 -0.52 10.47 3.76
C GLN A 158 -1.18 9.22 3.15
N ARG A 159 -1.83 9.34 1.98
CA ARG A 159 -2.59 8.24 1.34
C ARG A 159 -1.95 7.71 0.06
N VAL A 160 -0.62 7.78 -0.01
CA VAL A 160 0.16 7.44 -1.23
C VAL A 160 -0.17 6.04 -1.76
N ALA A 161 -0.22 5.03 -0.88
CA ALA A 161 -0.49 3.65 -1.27
C ALA A 161 -1.90 3.46 -1.85
N GLU A 162 -2.90 4.15 -1.31
CA GLU A 162 -4.28 4.06 -1.76
C GLU A 162 -4.51 4.79 -3.09
N ILE A 163 -3.88 5.96 -3.26
CA ILE A 163 -3.89 6.67 -4.54
C ILE A 163 -3.21 5.82 -5.62
N ALA A 164 -2.06 5.21 -5.30
CA ALA A 164 -1.35 4.31 -6.20
C ALA A 164 -2.21 3.10 -6.59
N HIS A 165 -2.90 2.48 -5.63
CA HIS A 165 -3.82 1.37 -5.90
C HIS A 165 -4.86 1.78 -6.93
N HIS A 166 -5.55 2.91 -6.73
CA HIS A 166 -6.60 3.34 -7.67
C HIS A 166 -6.07 3.72 -9.05
N TRP A 167 -4.90 4.37 -9.17
CA TRP A 167 -4.33 4.59 -10.50
C TRP A 167 -3.94 3.29 -11.20
N LEU A 168 -3.35 2.34 -10.47
CA LEU A 168 -2.93 1.07 -11.04
C LEU A 168 -4.13 0.19 -11.45
N GLU A 169 -5.22 0.20 -10.68
CA GLU A 169 -6.46 -0.51 -11.02
C GLU A 169 -7.28 0.19 -12.11
N ALA A 170 -6.94 1.44 -12.47
CA ALA A 170 -7.57 2.14 -13.59
C ALA A 170 -7.00 1.72 -14.96
N LEU A 171 -5.85 1.03 -15.01
CA LEU A 171 -5.22 0.63 -16.26
C LEU A 171 -5.99 -0.49 -16.98
N PRO A 172 -6.00 -0.50 -18.33
CA PRO A 172 -5.26 0.40 -19.23
C PRO A 172 -6.00 1.70 -19.59
N ALA A 173 -7.22 1.93 -19.08
CA ALA A 173 -8.03 3.09 -19.46
C ALA A 173 -7.65 4.39 -18.73
N GLY A 174 -7.00 4.28 -17.57
CA GLY A 174 -6.46 5.39 -16.79
C GLY A 174 -5.09 5.88 -17.27
N ASP A 175 -4.58 6.92 -16.61
CA ASP A 175 -3.29 7.53 -16.90
C ASP A 175 -2.12 6.63 -16.41
N ALA A 176 -1.43 6.01 -17.37
CA ALA A 176 -0.27 5.15 -17.14
C ALA A 176 0.91 5.86 -16.45
N THR A 177 1.14 7.13 -16.79
CA THR A 177 2.22 7.94 -16.21
C THR A 177 1.93 8.19 -14.73
N LYS A 178 0.71 8.64 -14.41
CA LYS A 178 0.30 8.81 -13.01
C LYS A 178 0.32 7.52 -12.21
N ALA A 179 -0.11 6.41 -12.83
CA ALA A 179 -0.05 5.10 -12.19
C ALA A 179 1.39 4.69 -11.84
N ALA A 180 2.34 4.88 -12.76
CA ALA A 180 3.74 4.61 -12.49
C ALA A 180 4.34 5.54 -11.42
N GLU A 181 4.02 6.84 -11.47
CA GLU A 181 4.50 7.82 -10.51
C GLU A 181 4.03 7.53 -9.07
N TRP A 182 2.73 7.31 -8.88
CA TRP A 182 2.18 7.01 -7.56
C TRP A 182 2.60 5.63 -7.07
N ALA A 183 2.71 4.63 -7.96
CA ALA A 183 3.26 3.33 -7.60
C ALA A 183 4.71 3.42 -7.12
N ARG A 184 5.55 4.24 -7.76
CA ARG A 184 6.91 4.52 -7.27
C ARG A 184 6.88 5.16 -5.87
N ARG A 185 6.10 6.24 -5.68
CA ARG A 185 5.98 6.92 -4.38
C ARG A 185 5.48 5.97 -3.28
N ALA A 186 4.53 5.10 -3.61
CA ALA A 186 4.01 4.09 -2.68
C ALA A 186 5.09 3.05 -2.35
N GLY A 187 5.90 2.65 -3.35
CA GLY A 187 7.07 1.81 -3.13
C GLY A 187 8.10 2.48 -2.20
N ASP A 188 8.36 3.78 -2.38
CA ASP A 188 9.26 4.56 -1.52
C ASP A 188 8.71 4.66 -0.09
N ALA A 189 7.40 4.87 0.07
CA ALA A 189 6.74 4.88 1.38
C ALA A 189 6.81 3.51 2.06
N ALA A 190 6.56 2.42 1.32
CA ALA A 190 6.70 1.06 1.83
C ALA A 190 8.16 0.75 2.23
N MET A 191 9.14 1.26 1.47
CA MET A 191 10.55 1.18 1.86
C MET A 191 10.82 1.93 3.18
N ALA A 192 10.27 3.12 3.37
CA ALA A 192 10.45 3.87 4.61
C ALA A 192 9.86 3.13 5.83
N GLN A 193 8.82 2.32 5.61
CA GLN A 193 8.12 1.53 6.63
C GLN A 193 8.66 0.09 6.79
N LEU A 194 9.77 -0.25 6.13
CA LEU A 194 10.36 -1.59 6.14
C LEU A 194 9.49 -2.70 5.51
N ALA A 195 8.45 -2.34 4.76
CA ALA A 195 7.57 -3.26 4.05
C ALA A 195 8.17 -3.68 2.70
N TRP A 196 9.31 -4.36 2.73
CA TRP A 196 10.15 -4.64 1.56
C TRP A 196 9.41 -5.41 0.45
N GLU A 197 8.63 -6.43 0.79
CA GLU A 197 7.89 -7.22 -0.20
C GLU A 197 6.86 -6.37 -0.95
N ASN A 198 6.16 -5.49 -0.21
CA ASN A 198 5.21 -4.56 -0.79
C ASN A 198 5.91 -3.54 -1.68
N ALA A 199 7.07 -3.02 -1.25
CA ALA A 199 7.88 -2.12 -2.06
C ALA A 199 8.30 -2.78 -3.39
N VAL A 200 8.80 -4.02 -3.36
CA VAL A 200 9.15 -4.78 -4.58
C VAL A 200 7.96 -4.90 -5.53
N ARG A 201 6.78 -5.23 -4.99
CA ARG A 201 5.54 -5.34 -5.77
C ARG A 201 5.14 -4.00 -6.39
N LEU A 202 5.21 -2.91 -5.63
CA LEU A 202 4.83 -1.57 -6.10
C LEU A 202 5.78 -1.04 -7.18
N TYR A 203 7.10 -1.18 -7.00
CA TYR A 203 8.06 -0.81 -8.05
C TYR A 203 7.90 -1.67 -9.31
N ALA A 204 7.61 -2.97 -9.17
CA ALA A 204 7.33 -3.82 -10.32
C ALA A 204 6.08 -3.34 -11.08
N ARG A 205 5.01 -2.98 -10.36
CA ARG A 205 3.81 -2.41 -10.97
C ARG A 205 4.08 -1.05 -11.63
N ALA A 206 4.94 -0.21 -11.06
CA ALA A 206 5.34 1.06 -11.67
C ALA A 206 6.03 0.86 -13.03
N LEU A 207 6.97 -0.09 -13.11
CA LEU A 207 7.68 -0.43 -14.35
C LEU A 207 6.75 -1.05 -15.41
N LEU A 208 5.75 -1.81 -15.00
CA LEU A 208 4.75 -2.40 -15.91
C LEU A 208 3.76 -1.35 -16.42
N ALA A 209 3.39 -0.38 -15.59
CA ALA A 209 2.44 0.66 -15.95
C ALA A 209 2.99 1.60 -17.03
N ALA A 210 4.29 1.93 -16.99
CA ALA A 210 4.92 2.84 -17.94
C ALA A 210 6.14 2.17 -18.63
N PRO A 211 5.91 1.32 -19.66
CA PRO A 211 7.01 0.67 -20.39
C PRO A 211 7.92 1.67 -21.10
N ASP A 212 7.36 2.81 -21.53
CA ASP A 212 8.04 3.91 -22.24
C ASP A 212 8.55 5.01 -21.30
N MET A 213 8.64 4.74 -19.99
CA MET A 213 9.26 5.64 -19.00
C MET A 213 10.70 5.99 -19.42
N PRO A 214 11.16 7.26 -19.24
CA PRO A 214 12.53 7.65 -19.53
C PRO A 214 13.57 6.75 -18.85
N ASP A 215 14.67 6.45 -19.54
CA ASP A 215 15.68 5.50 -19.06
C ASP A 215 16.23 5.84 -17.67
N VAL A 216 16.39 7.13 -17.36
CA VAL A 216 16.86 7.61 -16.05
C VAL A 216 15.86 7.25 -14.95
N ASP A 217 14.57 7.50 -15.17
CA ASP A 217 13.52 7.17 -14.20
C ASP A 217 13.37 5.65 -14.05
N ARG A 218 13.42 4.92 -15.17
CA ARG A 218 13.38 3.46 -15.19
C ARG A 218 14.54 2.85 -14.40
N ALA A 219 15.76 3.36 -14.60
CA ALA A 219 16.94 2.95 -13.85
C ALA A 219 16.79 3.25 -12.36
N SER A 220 16.28 4.43 -11.99
CA SER A 220 16.01 4.79 -10.60
C SER A 220 15.04 3.81 -9.92
N VAL A 221 13.91 3.49 -10.57
CA VAL A 221 12.93 2.52 -10.02
C VAL A 221 13.51 1.11 -9.93
N LEU A 222 14.30 0.68 -10.92
CA LEU A 222 14.98 -0.62 -10.90
C LEU A 222 16.00 -0.72 -9.75
N ILE A 223 16.74 0.35 -9.47
CA ILE A 223 17.67 0.41 -8.35
C ILE A 223 16.90 0.30 -7.03
N SER A 224 15.85 1.10 -6.82
CA SER A 224 15.02 1.05 -5.61
C SER A 224 14.39 -0.33 -5.40
N LYS A 225 13.89 -0.96 -6.47
CA LYS A 225 13.39 -2.34 -6.44
C LYS A 225 14.49 -3.33 -6.07
N GLY A 226 15.68 -3.19 -6.65
CA GLY A 226 16.84 -4.04 -6.34
C GLY A 226 17.23 -3.95 -4.86
N ILE A 227 17.27 -2.74 -4.29
CA ILE A 227 17.52 -2.52 -2.87
C ILE A 227 16.42 -3.17 -2.01
N ALA A 228 15.15 -3.02 -2.39
CA ALA A 228 14.03 -3.65 -1.69
C ALA A 228 14.15 -5.19 -1.70
N GLN A 229 14.54 -5.79 -2.82
CA GLN A 229 14.77 -7.23 -2.93
C GLN A 229 15.94 -7.71 -2.06
N LEU A 230 17.04 -6.95 -2.01
CA LEU A 230 18.17 -7.26 -1.13
C LEU A 230 17.74 -7.26 0.34
N ARG A 231 16.93 -6.28 0.76
CA ARG A 231 16.42 -6.16 2.12
C ARG A 231 15.34 -7.19 2.47
N GLN A 232 14.56 -7.64 1.49
CA GLN A 232 13.64 -8.76 1.66
C GLN A 232 14.40 -10.06 1.99
N MET A 233 15.60 -10.24 1.42
CA MET A 233 16.41 -11.45 1.57
C MET A 233 17.29 -11.44 2.84
N ASP A 234 16.72 -11.13 4.00
CA ASP A 234 17.47 -11.10 5.27
C ASP A 234 17.94 -12.52 5.69
N ILE A 235 19.15 -12.88 5.23
CA ILE A 235 20.30 -13.58 5.86
C ILE A 235 20.11 -14.71 6.91
N HIS A 236 18.99 -15.45 6.92
CA HIS A 236 18.86 -16.65 7.77
C HIS A 236 19.12 -18.02 7.10
N GLU A 237 19.54 -18.08 5.83
CA GLU A 237 19.91 -19.35 5.16
C GLU A 237 21.21 -19.29 4.33
N PRO A 238 21.99 -20.38 4.25
CA PRO A 238 23.30 -20.37 3.59
C PRO A 238 23.19 -20.32 2.06
N ILE A 239 23.69 -19.22 1.49
CA ILE A 239 24.39 -19.06 0.20
C ILE A 239 24.10 -20.15 -0.87
N GLY A 240 23.01 -19.99 -1.63
CA GLY A 240 22.74 -20.77 -2.84
C GLY A 240 22.48 -19.94 -4.12
N GLY A 241 22.22 -18.64 -4.01
CA GLY A 241 21.69 -17.81 -5.12
C GLY A 241 22.65 -16.80 -5.76
N MET A 242 23.96 -16.93 -5.56
CA MET A 242 24.95 -15.85 -5.75
C MET A 242 25.41 -15.56 -7.20
N ARG A 243 24.59 -15.82 -8.24
CA ARG A 243 25.02 -15.59 -9.64
C ARG A 243 24.45 -14.34 -10.32
N ARG A 244 23.52 -13.61 -9.70
CA ARG A 244 23.03 -12.30 -10.20
C ARG A 244 23.35 -11.10 -9.29
N LEU A 245 23.97 -11.35 -8.13
CA LEU A 245 24.18 -10.38 -7.05
C LEU A 245 25.42 -9.48 -7.23
N SER A 246 26.44 -9.93 -7.96
CA SER A 246 27.73 -9.24 -8.05
C SER A 246 27.68 -7.90 -8.79
N VAL A 247 26.81 -7.76 -9.80
CA VAL A 247 26.68 -6.51 -10.57
C VAL A 247 25.82 -5.47 -9.82
N LEU A 248 24.83 -5.91 -9.04
CA LEU A 248 23.93 -5.03 -8.30
C LEU A 248 24.58 -4.49 -7.01
N CYS A 249 25.33 -5.31 -6.29
CA CYS A 249 26.12 -4.84 -5.14
C CYS A 249 27.16 -3.78 -5.54
N ALA A 250 27.80 -3.93 -6.70
CA ALA A 250 28.77 -2.95 -7.19
C ALA A 250 28.12 -1.58 -7.50
N LEU A 251 26.91 -1.55 -8.04
CA LEU A 251 26.19 -0.32 -8.37
C LEU A 251 25.62 0.40 -7.14
N VAL A 252 25.12 -0.35 -6.14
CA VAL A 252 24.59 0.24 -4.89
C VAL A 252 25.71 0.85 -4.05
N VAL A 253 26.86 0.18 -3.94
CA VAL A 253 28.04 0.73 -3.23
C VAL A 253 28.56 2.01 -3.92
N LEU A 254 28.55 2.05 -5.25
CA LEU A 254 28.91 3.25 -5.99
C LEU A 254 27.89 4.38 -5.77
N ALA A 255 26.59 4.11 -5.84
CA ALA A 255 25.55 5.13 -5.71
C ALA A 255 25.48 5.77 -4.31
N GLU A 256 25.69 5.00 -3.23
CA GLU A 256 25.75 5.56 -1.88
C GLU A 256 27.00 6.41 -1.64
N GLN A 257 28.13 6.07 -2.26
CA GLN A 257 29.36 6.88 -2.17
C GLN A 257 29.27 8.24 -2.88
N PHE A 258 28.32 8.43 -3.82
CA PHE A 258 28.12 9.70 -4.53
C PHE A 258 27.11 10.64 -3.86
N LYS A 259 26.41 10.22 -2.80
CA LYS A 259 25.44 11.06 -2.10
C LYS A 259 26.08 12.09 -1.18
N ASP A 260 27.35 11.86 -0.79
CA ASP A 260 28.14 12.75 0.06
C ASP A 260 29.51 13.06 -0.56
N ARG A 261 29.69 14.33 -1.00
CA ARG A 261 30.95 15.05 -1.31
C ARG A 261 31.38 15.19 -2.80
N ARG A 262 31.96 16.37 -3.05
CA ARG A 262 32.41 17.06 -4.29
C ARG A 262 32.98 16.18 -5.42
N PRO A 263 32.91 16.61 -6.70
CA PRO A 263 33.44 15.84 -7.83
C PRO A 263 34.96 15.70 -7.75
N PRO A 264 35.53 14.47 -7.86
CA PRO A 264 36.96 14.33 -8.05
C PRO A 264 37.34 14.66 -9.50
N ARG A 265 38.50 15.30 -9.67
CA ARG A 265 39.13 15.55 -10.97
C ARG A 265 39.39 14.21 -11.66
N TRP A 266 38.87 14.05 -12.88
CA TRP A 266 39.11 12.90 -13.73
C TRP A 266 40.62 12.69 -13.94
N HIS A 267 41.12 11.49 -13.64
CA HIS A 267 42.22 10.89 -14.37
C HIS A 267 41.67 9.62 -15.02
N ILE A 268 41.41 9.73 -16.32
CA ILE A 268 41.08 8.57 -17.16
C ILE A 268 42.40 7.81 -17.35
N ALA A 269 42.64 6.79 -16.53
CA ALA A 269 43.57 5.72 -16.85
C ALA A 269 42.73 4.57 -17.41
N GLY A 270 42.81 4.37 -18.72
CA GLY A 270 41.97 3.45 -19.45
C GLY A 270 42.17 2.00 -19.00
N CYS A 271 41.07 1.28 -18.80
CA CYS A 271 41.01 -0.14 -19.11
C CYS A 271 39.54 -0.54 -19.36
N CYS A 272 39.37 -1.56 -20.22
CA CYS A 272 38.11 -2.17 -20.68
C CYS A 272 37.50 -1.62 -21.97
N ARG A 273 38.25 -1.77 -23.07
CA ARG A 273 37.69 -2.25 -24.35
C ARG A 273 37.89 -3.77 -24.45
N SER A 274 36.79 -4.48 -24.70
CA SER A 274 36.68 -5.82 -25.29
C SER A 274 37.00 -7.07 -24.45
N LYS A 275 36.16 -8.10 -24.67
CA LYS A 275 36.28 -9.53 -24.32
C LYS A 275 35.94 -9.97 -22.89
N ILE A 276 34.64 -10.12 -22.60
CA ILE A 276 34.12 -11.30 -21.87
C ILE A 276 32.80 -11.73 -22.54
N LEU A 277 32.92 -12.43 -23.66
CA LEU A 277 31.93 -13.36 -24.20
C LEU A 277 32.72 -14.59 -24.64
N SER A 278 32.89 -15.55 -23.74
CA SER A 278 33.08 -16.97 -24.08
C SER A 278 33.29 -17.79 -22.82
N SER A 279 32.67 -18.96 -22.79
CA SER A 279 32.88 -20.11 -21.88
C SER A 279 32.05 -20.18 -20.59
N ALA A 280 30.91 -20.87 -20.70
CA ALA A 280 30.42 -21.80 -19.69
C ALA A 280 29.49 -22.82 -20.37
N VAL A 281 30.10 -23.70 -21.18
CA VAL A 281 29.51 -25.01 -21.54
C VAL A 281 29.84 -25.95 -20.38
N VAL A 282 28.81 -26.62 -19.87
CA VAL A 282 28.85 -27.58 -18.76
C VAL A 282 29.48 -28.90 -19.23
N PRO A 283 30.24 -29.62 -18.38
CA PRO A 283 30.33 -31.06 -18.50
C PRO A 283 29.64 -31.76 -17.31
N GLU A 284 28.69 -32.64 -17.66
CA GLU A 284 28.11 -33.66 -16.78
C GLU A 284 29.18 -34.68 -16.36
N SER A 285 29.04 -35.22 -15.15
CA SER A 285 29.88 -36.29 -14.62
C SER A 285 29.14 -37.63 -14.57
N SER A 286 29.92 -38.69 -14.83
CA SER A 286 29.71 -40.14 -14.64
C SER A 286 29.18 -40.98 -15.83
N PRO A 287 29.47 -42.30 -15.90
CA PRO A 287 30.52 -43.10 -15.22
C PRO A 287 31.30 -44.06 -16.15
N SER A 288 32.35 -44.66 -15.58
CA SER A 288 33.05 -45.92 -15.91
C SER A 288 32.58 -46.75 -17.13
N LYS A 289 33.53 -47.16 -17.99
CA LYS A 289 33.85 -48.58 -18.27
C LYS A 289 34.99 -48.75 -19.30
N ALA A 290 35.68 -49.87 -19.11
CA ALA A 290 36.41 -50.68 -20.10
C ALA A 290 37.79 -50.21 -20.59
N ARG A 291 38.81 -50.80 -19.96
CA ARG A 291 40.08 -51.20 -20.60
C ARG A 291 39.78 -52.13 -21.79
N SER A 292 40.37 -51.86 -22.95
CA SER A 292 40.77 -52.91 -23.89
C SER A 292 42.16 -52.62 -24.45
N LEU A 293 43.09 -53.52 -24.14
CA LEU A 293 44.36 -53.69 -24.81
C LEU A 293 44.13 -54.02 -26.29
N ALA A 294 44.93 -53.44 -27.18
CA ALA A 294 45.21 -54.02 -28.48
C ALA A 294 46.64 -53.67 -28.92
N ARG A 295 47.42 -54.74 -29.10
CA ARG A 295 48.75 -54.89 -29.71
C ARG A 295 49.96 -54.69 -28.80
#